data_AF-A0A8T9Q767-F1
#
_entry.id   AF-A0A8T9Q767-F1
#
_cell.length_a   1.000
_cell.length_b   1.000
_cell.length_c   1.000
_cell.angle_alpha   90.00
_cell.angle_beta   90.00
_cell.angle_gamma   90.00
#
_symmetry.space_group_name_H-M   'P 1'
#
loop_
_entity.id
_entity.type
_entity.pdbx_description
1 polymer ?
#
loop_
_entity_poly.entity_id
_entity_poly.type
_entity_poly.pdbx_seq_one_letter_code
_entity_poly.pdbx_strand_id
1 'polypeptide(L)'
;MKNSFFAQTSFYLGVMLLLSSKAQAQSTTTIYTPKGTAVSAYILEEWSPQQIEQGNAYVATNYPNAQPLTSSSNRYNCHAYAWYLSEAPGSPWYWLDTPSDDTYWLDGSYIQICNEWEASKISYASDDHSAVRSTAVAGKYESKWGRLPLMRHDPTYTPYNSSVRNYYVRATINNSSSCDRVGTNTPFSVAAFTGGPIRGAQVRILA
;
A
#
# COMPACT_ATOMS: atom_id res chain seq x y z
N MET A 1 -15.71 10.57 27.90
CA MET A 1 -16.43 11.45 26.95
C MET A 1 -15.84 12.85 27.02
N LYS A 2 -15.06 13.24 26.02
CA LYS A 2 -14.71 14.65 25.78
C LYS A 2 -14.92 14.89 24.29
N ASN A 3 -16.07 15.48 23.98
CA ASN A 3 -16.32 16.12 22.70
C ASN A 3 -15.43 17.34 22.60
N SER A 4 -14.66 17.42 21.53
CA SER A 4 -14.18 18.68 20.98
C SER A 4 -14.10 18.52 19.48
N PHE A 5 -15.26 18.71 18.84
CA PHE A 5 -15.33 19.28 17.50
C PHE A 5 -14.49 20.58 17.49
N PHE A 6 -13.86 20.88 16.36
CA PHE A 6 -12.92 21.98 16.06
C PHE A 6 -11.44 21.61 16.08
N ALA A 7 -10.98 20.99 14.99
CA ALA A 7 -9.68 21.27 14.38
C ALA A 7 -9.66 20.75 12.93
N GLN A 8 -10.57 21.27 12.10
CA GLN A 8 -10.48 21.10 10.65
C GLN A 8 -10.42 22.47 10.02
N THR A 9 -9.19 23.00 9.91
CA THR A 9 -8.70 23.89 8.85
C THR A 9 -7.28 24.35 9.19
N SER A 10 -6.35 24.06 8.28
CA SER A 10 -5.13 24.83 8.04
C SER A 10 -3.98 24.71 9.05
N PHE A 11 -3.16 23.66 8.89
CA PHE A 11 -1.71 23.78 9.12
C PHE A 11 -0.93 22.94 8.10
N TYR A 12 -1.17 23.22 6.81
CA TYR A 12 -0.40 22.63 5.69
C TYR A 12 0.70 23.56 5.16
N LEU A 13 0.99 24.68 5.82
CA LEU A 13 1.96 25.67 5.34
C LEU A 13 2.73 26.21 6.55
N GLY A 14 3.96 25.77 6.79
CA GLY A 14 4.72 26.36 7.90
C GLY A 14 6.11 25.82 8.26
N VAL A 15 6.53 24.64 7.81
CA VAL A 15 7.93 24.18 8.02
C VAL A 15 8.45 23.38 6.82
N MET A 16 8.36 23.95 5.62
CA MET A 16 9.11 23.48 4.43
C MET A 16 9.44 24.68 3.54
N LEU A 17 10.14 25.67 4.08
CA LEU A 17 10.76 26.68 3.22
C LEU A 17 12.10 27.10 3.81
N LEU A 18 13.15 26.41 3.35
CA LEU A 18 14.42 26.96 2.88
C LEU A 18 15.33 25.77 2.54
N LEU A 19 15.10 25.14 1.39
CA LEU A 19 16.06 24.22 0.78
C LEU A 19 16.06 24.49 -0.71
N SER A 20 17.24 24.81 -1.26
CA SER A 20 17.45 24.95 -2.71
C SER A 20 16.80 23.79 -3.45
N SER A 21 15.81 24.09 -4.28
CA SER A 21 15.22 23.13 -5.21
C SER A 21 16.22 22.82 -6.32
N LYS A 22 17.16 21.92 -6.02
CA LYS A 22 17.69 21.09 -7.10
C LYS A 22 16.51 20.23 -7.55
N ALA A 23 16.01 20.44 -8.76
CA ALA A 23 15.08 19.51 -9.39
C ALA A 23 15.79 18.16 -9.47
N GLN A 24 15.53 17.26 -8.51
CA GLN A 24 16.05 15.90 -8.56
C GLN A 24 15.36 15.20 -9.72
N ALA A 25 16.14 14.75 -10.70
CA ALA A 25 15.63 14.05 -11.86
C ALA A 25 15.03 12.71 -11.42
N GLN A 26 13.71 12.62 -11.46
CA GLN A 26 12.98 11.38 -11.23
C GLN A 26 13.07 10.52 -12.49
N SER A 27 13.63 9.31 -12.35
CA SER A 27 13.64 8.32 -13.44
C SER A 27 12.43 7.41 -13.30
N THR A 28 11.81 7.03 -14.42
CA THR A 28 10.73 6.03 -14.45
C THR A 28 11.30 4.62 -14.52
N THR A 29 10.54 3.66 -14.00
CA THR A 29 10.79 2.22 -14.11
C THR A 29 9.47 1.47 -14.23
N THR A 30 9.54 0.18 -14.54
CA THR A 30 8.38 -0.70 -14.59
C THR A 30 8.51 -1.79 -13.53
N ILE A 31 7.49 -1.93 -12.70
CA ILE A 31 7.28 -3.08 -11.82
C ILE A 31 6.09 -3.89 -12.32
N TYR A 32 5.85 -5.06 -11.73
CA TYR A 32 4.78 -5.95 -12.17
C TYR A 32 3.89 -6.37 -11.00
N THR A 33 2.60 -6.45 -11.26
CA THR A 33 1.64 -7.09 -10.35
C THR A 33 1.89 -8.60 -10.26
N PRO A 34 1.30 -9.31 -9.29
CA PRO A 34 1.37 -10.77 -9.22
C PRO A 34 0.90 -11.52 -10.49
N LYS A 35 -0.02 -10.94 -11.27
CA LYS A 35 -0.46 -11.48 -12.56
C LYS A 35 0.39 -11.04 -13.76
N GLY A 36 1.45 -10.27 -13.52
CA GLY A 36 2.38 -9.84 -14.56
C GLY A 36 1.96 -8.59 -15.32
N THR A 37 0.97 -7.83 -14.83
CA THR A 37 0.59 -6.55 -15.43
C THR A 37 1.64 -5.51 -15.11
N ALA A 38 2.11 -4.80 -16.14
CA ALA A 38 3.11 -3.75 -15.98
C ALA A 38 2.52 -2.53 -15.25
N VAL A 39 3.30 -1.97 -14.31
CA VAL A 39 2.95 -0.82 -13.49
C VAL A 39 4.09 0.19 -13.54
N SER A 40 3.78 1.45 -13.84
CA SER A 40 4.77 2.53 -13.82
C SER A 40 5.14 2.89 -12.39
N ALA A 41 6.43 2.99 -12.11
CA ALA A 41 6.98 3.41 -10.83
C ALA A 41 8.18 4.34 -11.06
N TYR A 42 8.74 4.86 -9.98
CA TYR A 42 9.83 5.82 -10.06
C TYR A 42 11.02 5.46 -9.17
N ILE A 43 12.19 5.82 -9.67
CA ILE A 43 13.45 5.77 -8.94
C ILE A 43 13.74 7.17 -8.45
N LEU A 44 13.73 7.33 -7.12
CA LEU A 44 14.06 8.57 -6.46
C LEU A 44 15.42 8.45 -5.78
N GLU A 45 16.18 9.54 -5.80
CA GLU A 45 17.38 9.67 -4.99
C GLU A 45 17.01 9.66 -3.50
N GLU A 46 17.93 9.21 -2.66
CA GLU A 46 17.71 9.22 -1.22
C GLU A 46 17.79 10.65 -0.65
N TRP A 47 17.10 10.87 0.45
CA TRP A 47 17.31 12.04 1.28
C TRP A 47 18.70 12.08 1.90
N SER A 48 19.16 13.28 2.25
CA SER A 48 20.37 13.41 3.05
C SER A 48 20.16 12.78 4.43
N PRO A 49 21.24 12.37 5.13
CA PRO A 49 21.14 11.85 6.49
C PRO A 49 20.40 12.80 7.44
N GLN A 50 20.60 14.11 7.29
CA GLN A 50 19.91 15.13 8.09
C GLN A 50 18.40 15.17 7.83
N GLN A 51 17.98 15.07 6.57
CA GLN A 51 16.54 15.01 6.22
C GLN A 51 15.89 13.74 6.77
N ILE A 52 16.59 12.61 6.71
CA ILE A 52 16.14 11.34 7.29
C ILE A 52 15.95 11.49 8.81
N GLU A 53 16.93 12.06 9.50
CA GLU A 53 16.86 12.29 10.95
C GLU A 53 15.72 13.22 11.34
N GLN A 54 15.53 14.31 10.60
CA GLN A 54 14.41 15.25 10.81
C GLN A 54 13.04 14.57 10.62
N GLY A 55 12.89 13.75 9.57
CA GLY A 55 11.67 12.98 9.35
C GLY A 55 11.39 11.98 10.47
N ASN A 56 12.43 11.30 10.96
CA ASN A 56 12.32 10.37 12.09
C ASN A 56 11.90 11.10 13.37
N ALA A 57 12.54 12.23 13.67
CA ALA A 57 12.25 13.04 14.85
C ALA A 57 10.82 13.60 14.81
N TYR A 58 10.38 14.12 13.65
CA TYR A 58 9.01 14.58 13.47
C TYR A 58 7.98 13.51 13.82
N VAL A 59 8.16 12.28 13.32
CA VAL A 59 7.24 11.18 13.60
C VAL A 59 7.29 10.74 15.06
N ALA A 60 8.48 10.64 15.65
CA ALA A 60 8.63 10.29 17.07
C ALA A 60 7.92 11.29 18.00
N THR A 61 7.93 12.58 17.65
CA THR A 61 7.24 13.63 18.42
C THR A 61 5.73 13.65 18.21
N ASN A 62 5.26 13.55 16.96
CA ASN A 62 3.85 13.77 16.64
C ASN A 62 3.00 12.49 16.69
N TYR A 63 3.62 11.32 16.56
CA TYR A 63 2.94 10.02 16.55
C TYR A 63 3.58 9.03 17.54
N PRO A 64 3.71 9.38 18.84
CA PRO A 64 4.43 8.56 19.82
C PRO A 64 3.83 7.17 20.07
N ASN A 65 2.56 6.93 19.69
CA ASN A 65 1.91 5.63 19.84
C ASN A 65 2.11 4.70 18.63
N ALA A 66 2.78 5.17 17.57
CA ALA A 66 3.18 4.36 16.43
C ALA A 66 4.63 3.87 16.63
N GLN A 67 4.89 2.64 16.22
CA GLN A 67 6.20 2.01 16.35
C GLN A 67 6.97 2.12 15.02
N PRO A 68 8.17 2.73 14.99
CA PRO A 68 8.99 2.72 13.79
C PRO A 68 9.55 1.33 13.51
N LEU A 69 9.46 0.90 12.25
CA LEU A 69 10.03 -0.35 11.74
C LEU A 69 11.29 -0.10 10.92
N THR A 70 11.32 1.00 10.16
CA THR A 70 12.51 1.49 9.45
C THR A 70 12.53 3.01 9.45
N SER A 71 13.71 3.62 9.25
CA SER A 71 13.85 5.06 9.10
C SER A 71 13.09 5.64 7.89
N SER A 72 12.95 6.96 7.89
CA SER A 72 12.52 7.77 6.75
C SER A 72 13.39 7.46 5.53
N SER A 73 12.77 7.50 4.35
CA SER A 73 13.43 7.31 3.07
C SER A 73 12.58 7.93 1.98
N ASN A 74 13.24 8.66 1.09
CA ASN A 74 12.65 9.26 -0.11
C ASN A 74 12.41 8.24 -1.22
N ARG A 75 12.98 7.04 -1.12
CA ARG A 75 13.04 6.08 -2.23
C ARG A 75 11.77 5.26 -2.43
N TYR A 76 10.87 5.24 -1.43
CA TYR A 76 9.62 4.52 -1.52
C TYR A 76 8.55 5.08 -0.57
N ASN A 77 7.29 4.81 -0.90
CA ASN A 77 6.11 5.31 -0.19
C ASN A 77 5.17 4.17 0.26
N CYS A 78 4.00 4.55 0.77
CA CYS A 78 2.94 3.64 1.24
C CYS A 78 2.53 2.61 0.20
N HIS A 79 2.24 3.06 -1.03
CA HIS A 79 1.76 2.19 -2.11
C HIS A 79 2.84 1.18 -2.51
N ALA A 80 4.08 1.63 -2.69
CA ALA A 80 5.18 0.73 -3.00
C ALA A 80 5.45 -0.28 -1.88
N TYR A 81 5.35 0.13 -0.61
CA TYR A 81 5.45 -0.81 0.50
C TYR A 81 4.31 -1.84 0.49
N ALA A 82 3.07 -1.37 0.39
CA ALA A 82 1.89 -2.21 0.49
C ALA A 82 1.77 -3.19 -0.68
N TRP A 83 1.90 -2.71 -1.91
CA TRP A 83 1.58 -3.51 -3.10
C TRP A 83 2.77 -4.25 -3.68
N TYR A 84 4.01 -3.81 -3.42
CA TYR A 84 5.22 -4.38 -4.02
C TYR A 84 6.20 -4.94 -2.99
N LEU A 85 6.78 -4.11 -2.12
CA LEU A 85 7.91 -4.51 -1.27
C LEU A 85 7.54 -5.52 -0.19
N SER A 86 6.33 -5.46 0.35
CA SER A 86 5.87 -6.40 1.38
C SER A 86 5.66 -7.83 0.86
N GLU A 87 5.57 -8.05 -0.46
CA GLU A 87 5.52 -9.38 -1.07
C GLU A 87 6.85 -9.86 -1.62
N ALA A 88 7.77 -8.95 -1.88
CA ALA A 88 9.09 -9.27 -2.42
C ALA A 88 10.20 -8.61 -1.58
N PRO A 89 10.41 -9.05 -0.32
CA PRO A 89 11.49 -8.55 0.52
C PRO A 89 12.84 -8.64 -0.19
N GLY A 90 13.62 -7.56 -0.12
CA GLY A 90 14.91 -7.45 -0.83
C GLY A 90 14.81 -6.89 -2.25
N SER A 91 13.60 -6.64 -2.76
CA SER A 91 13.42 -5.94 -4.03
C SER A 91 13.87 -4.47 -3.95
N PRO A 92 14.26 -3.86 -5.08
CA PRO A 92 14.67 -2.46 -5.10
C PRO A 92 13.55 -1.53 -4.65
N TRP A 93 13.89 -0.44 -3.97
CA TRP A 93 12.94 0.56 -3.51
C TRP A 93 12.53 1.49 -4.64
N TYR A 94 11.22 1.63 -4.82
CA TYR A 94 10.61 2.50 -5.82
C TYR A 94 9.48 3.31 -5.20
N TRP A 95 9.16 4.43 -5.84
CA TRP A 95 8.00 5.24 -5.55
C TRP A 95 6.85 4.87 -6.48
N LEU A 96 5.66 4.64 -5.94
CA LEU A 96 4.48 4.21 -6.69
C LEU A 96 3.34 5.20 -6.42
N ASP A 97 2.84 5.86 -7.46
CA ASP A 97 1.76 6.86 -7.35
C ASP A 97 0.40 6.25 -7.69
N THR A 98 -0.65 6.75 -7.05
CA THR A 98 -2.03 6.60 -7.53
C THR A 98 -2.20 7.32 -8.87
N PRO A 99 -2.86 6.72 -9.89
CA PRO A 99 -3.63 5.47 -9.85
C PRO A 99 -2.86 4.23 -10.35
N SER A 100 -1.53 4.25 -10.37
CA SER A 100 -0.76 3.09 -10.89
C SER A 100 -0.86 1.87 -9.99
N ASP A 101 -0.97 2.07 -8.67
CA ASP A 101 -1.21 1.01 -7.69
C ASP A 101 -2.58 0.34 -7.85
N ASP A 102 -3.59 1.04 -8.38
CA ASP A 102 -4.91 0.47 -8.67
C ASP A 102 -4.84 -0.77 -9.55
N THR A 103 -3.82 -0.85 -10.40
CA THR A 103 -3.55 -2.01 -11.28
C THR A 103 -3.53 -3.33 -10.51
N TYR A 104 -3.06 -3.33 -9.25
CA TYR A 104 -2.96 -4.54 -8.42
C TYR A 104 -4.32 -5.18 -8.11
N TRP A 105 -5.40 -4.41 -8.04
CA TRP A 105 -6.75 -4.98 -7.87
C TRP A 105 -7.58 -4.93 -9.16
N LEU A 106 -7.30 -3.99 -10.07
CA LEU A 106 -7.98 -3.93 -11.37
C LEU A 106 -7.65 -5.12 -12.27
N ASP A 107 -6.42 -5.66 -12.21
CA ASP A 107 -6.04 -6.88 -12.93
C ASP A 107 -6.48 -8.17 -12.21
N GLY A 108 -7.06 -8.01 -11.01
CA GLY A 108 -7.52 -9.09 -10.14
C GLY A 108 -6.38 -9.89 -9.51
N SER A 109 -5.16 -9.36 -9.39
CA SER A 109 -4.12 -9.94 -8.54
C SER A 109 -4.55 -9.91 -7.07
N TYR A 110 -5.33 -8.89 -6.72
CA TYR A 110 -6.00 -8.73 -5.45
C TYR A 110 -7.48 -8.50 -5.62
N ILE A 111 -8.26 -8.99 -4.65
CA ILE A 111 -9.71 -8.87 -4.68
C ILE A 111 -10.17 -8.14 -3.42
N GLN A 112 -11.05 -7.17 -3.62
CA GLN A 112 -11.64 -6.43 -2.52
C GLN A 112 -12.59 -7.33 -1.72
N ILE A 113 -12.45 -7.30 -0.40
CA ILE A 113 -13.24 -8.04 0.57
C ILE A 113 -13.86 -7.07 1.57
N CYS A 114 -14.90 -7.49 2.30
CA CYS A 114 -15.50 -6.65 3.33
C CYS A 114 -14.91 -6.95 4.72
N ASN A 115 -14.32 -8.14 4.93
CA ASN A 115 -13.75 -8.53 6.22
C ASN A 115 -12.28 -8.09 6.36
N GLU A 116 -12.05 -7.06 7.18
CA GLU A 116 -10.70 -6.59 7.54
C GLU A 116 -9.79 -7.69 8.09
N TRP A 117 -10.34 -8.65 8.85
CA TRP A 117 -9.55 -9.71 9.50
C TRP A 117 -9.00 -10.75 8.52
N GLU A 118 -9.51 -10.79 7.30
CA GLU A 118 -9.03 -11.64 6.20
C GLU A 118 -8.09 -10.86 5.25
N ALA A 119 -7.98 -9.54 5.42
CA ALA A 119 -7.23 -8.68 4.53
C ALA A 119 -5.72 -8.84 4.73
N SER A 120 -5.00 -8.82 3.63
CA SER A 120 -3.53 -8.65 3.64
C SER A 120 -3.12 -7.24 3.25
N LYS A 121 -3.90 -6.56 2.39
CA LYS A 121 -3.67 -5.18 1.94
C LYS A 121 -4.84 -4.29 2.28
N ILE A 122 -4.54 -3.02 2.51
CA ILE A 122 -5.52 -1.99 2.83
C ILE A 122 -5.23 -0.78 1.95
N SER A 123 -6.25 -0.25 1.29
CA SER A 123 -6.22 1.08 0.66
C SER A 123 -7.19 2.00 1.41
N TYR A 124 -6.72 3.17 1.79
CA TYR A 124 -7.51 4.16 2.51
C TYR A 124 -8.33 4.95 1.50
N ALA A 125 -9.54 4.51 1.15
CA ALA A 125 -10.35 5.16 0.11
C ALA A 125 -10.68 6.65 0.37
N SER A 126 -10.44 7.14 1.58
CA SER A 126 -10.58 8.55 1.95
C SER A 126 -9.30 9.40 1.78
N ASP A 127 -8.17 8.81 1.36
CA ASP A 127 -6.89 9.50 1.15
C ASP A 127 -5.92 8.73 0.22
N ASP A 128 -4.79 9.33 -0.15
CA ASP A 128 -3.72 8.66 -0.90
C ASP A 128 -2.81 7.85 0.03
N HIS A 129 -3.33 6.72 0.53
CA HIS A 129 -2.60 5.88 1.48
C HIS A 129 -2.92 4.38 1.34
N SER A 130 -1.87 3.56 1.45
CA SER A 130 -1.96 2.10 1.48
C SER A 130 -1.14 1.53 2.63
N ALA A 131 -1.61 0.40 3.16
CA ALA A 131 -0.97 -0.33 4.25
C ALA A 131 -1.06 -1.84 4.04
N VAL A 132 -0.31 -2.59 4.84
CA VAL A 132 -0.52 -4.03 5.04
C VAL A 132 -1.00 -4.28 6.45
N ARG A 133 -1.75 -5.36 6.64
CA ARG A 133 -2.07 -5.82 7.99
C ARG A 133 -0.81 -6.38 8.63
N SER A 134 -0.51 -5.99 9.87
CA SER A 134 0.64 -6.52 10.59
C SER A 134 0.46 -8.00 10.89
N THR A 135 1.47 -8.80 10.56
CA THR A 135 1.56 -10.21 10.95
C THR A 135 2.20 -10.38 12.33
N ALA A 136 2.93 -9.38 12.81
CA ALA A 136 3.62 -9.40 14.09
C ALA A 136 2.73 -8.97 15.27
N VAL A 137 1.78 -8.05 15.04
CA VAL A 137 0.89 -7.53 16.09
C VAL A 137 -0.54 -7.48 15.58
N ALA A 138 -1.42 -8.30 16.15
CA ALA A 138 -2.83 -8.35 15.77
C ALA A 138 -3.51 -6.98 15.93
N GLY A 139 -4.35 -6.62 14.95
CA GLY A 139 -5.09 -5.35 14.94
C GLY A 139 -4.28 -4.12 14.55
N LYS A 140 -2.97 -4.25 14.27
CA LYS A 140 -2.13 -3.16 13.78
C LYS A 140 -1.92 -3.25 12.28
N TYR A 141 -1.68 -2.10 11.66
CA TYR A 141 -1.24 -1.99 10.27
C TYR A 141 0.21 -1.55 10.20
N GLU A 142 0.85 -1.81 9.05
CA GLU A 142 2.20 -1.39 8.74
C GLU A 142 2.19 -0.61 7.41
N SER A 143 2.72 0.61 7.42
CA SER A 143 2.73 1.47 6.24
C SER A 143 3.85 2.51 6.30
N LYS A 144 4.38 2.89 5.13
CA LYS A 144 5.19 4.11 5.01
C LYS A 144 4.28 5.33 5.06
N TRP A 145 4.73 6.38 5.71
CA TRP A 145 4.04 7.67 5.69
C TRP A 145 4.70 8.62 4.70
N GLY A 146 4.47 8.34 3.41
CA GLY A 146 5.14 9.03 2.32
C GLY A 146 6.65 8.80 2.40
N ARG A 147 7.41 9.89 2.57
CA ARG A 147 8.88 9.86 2.73
C ARG A 147 9.33 9.59 4.17
N LEU A 148 8.42 9.68 5.13
CA LEU A 148 8.66 9.42 6.55
C LEU A 148 8.83 7.90 6.81
N PRO A 149 9.13 7.46 8.05
CA PRO A 149 9.39 6.07 8.40
C PRO A 149 8.34 5.07 7.94
N LEU A 150 8.75 3.80 7.87
CA LEU A 150 7.81 2.67 7.91
C LEU A 150 7.34 2.52 9.35
N MET A 151 6.03 2.61 9.58
CA MET A 151 5.44 2.61 10.90
C MET A 151 4.48 1.45 11.06
N ARG A 152 4.46 0.86 12.25
CA ARG A 152 3.38 0.02 12.74
C ARG A 152 2.45 0.86 13.62
N HIS A 153 1.16 0.88 13.32
CA HIS A 153 0.21 1.79 13.96
C HIS A 153 -1.21 1.21 14.03
N ASP A 154 -2.09 1.82 14.82
CA ASP A 154 -3.52 1.53 14.77
C ASP A 154 -4.12 1.98 13.43
N PRO A 155 -5.17 1.32 12.91
CA PRO A 155 -5.77 1.64 11.61
C PRO A 155 -6.12 3.12 11.41
N THR A 156 -6.47 3.83 12.49
CA THR A 156 -6.85 5.24 12.47
C THR A 156 -5.80 6.20 13.03
N TYR A 157 -4.65 5.70 13.48
CA TYR A 157 -3.57 6.52 14.05
C TYR A 157 -2.45 6.72 13.02
N THR A 158 -2.71 7.60 12.05
CA THR A 158 -1.87 7.84 10.88
C THR A 158 -2.02 9.30 10.44
N PRO A 159 -1.05 9.93 9.74
CA PRO A 159 -1.18 11.28 9.21
C PRO A 159 -2.25 11.45 8.11
N TYR A 160 -2.81 10.35 7.60
CA TYR A 160 -3.79 10.34 6.51
C TYR A 160 -5.23 10.25 7.02
N ASN A 161 -6.18 10.71 6.20
CA ASN A 161 -7.60 10.52 6.46
C ASN A 161 -7.94 9.02 6.43
N SER A 162 -8.37 8.51 7.59
CA SER A 162 -8.64 7.10 7.84
C SER A 162 -10.12 6.77 8.01
N SER A 163 -11.01 7.62 7.48
CA SER A 163 -12.45 7.44 7.65
C SER A 163 -13.01 6.26 6.85
N VAL A 164 -12.44 5.99 5.66
CA VAL A 164 -12.88 4.90 4.78
C VAL A 164 -11.69 4.05 4.36
N ARG A 165 -11.84 2.73 4.45
CA ARG A 165 -10.82 1.75 4.06
C ARG A 165 -11.44 0.65 3.21
N ASN A 166 -10.73 0.28 2.15
CA ASN A 166 -10.97 -0.88 1.33
C ASN A 166 -9.96 -1.97 1.69
N TYR A 167 -10.44 -3.19 1.83
CA TYR A 167 -9.65 -4.34 2.25
C TYR A 167 -9.45 -5.29 1.09
N TYR A 168 -8.26 -5.84 0.95
CA TYR A 168 -7.94 -6.74 -0.15
C TYR A 168 -7.19 -7.97 0.32
N VAL A 169 -7.48 -9.09 -0.35
CA VAL A 169 -6.74 -10.35 -0.23
C VAL A 169 -6.15 -10.71 -1.58
N ARG A 170 -5.00 -11.40 -1.57
CA ARG A 170 -4.41 -11.91 -2.80
C ARG A 170 -5.35 -12.95 -3.43
N ALA A 171 -5.59 -12.81 -4.73
CA ALA A 171 -6.40 -13.77 -5.46
C ALA A 171 -5.71 -15.14 -5.45
N THR A 172 -6.40 -16.16 -4.94
CA THR A 172 -5.98 -17.56 -5.06
C THR A 172 -7.13 -18.36 -5.67
N ILE A 173 -6.81 -19.36 -6.48
CA ILE A 173 -7.77 -20.04 -7.36
C ILE A 173 -8.88 -20.79 -6.59
N ASN A 174 -8.77 -20.96 -5.26
CA ASN A 174 -9.65 -21.88 -4.52
C ASN A 174 -10.53 -21.28 -3.42
N ASN A 175 -10.36 -20.04 -2.91
CA ASN A 175 -11.08 -19.63 -1.68
C ASN A 175 -11.16 -18.12 -1.39
N SER A 176 -10.88 -17.22 -2.35
CA SER A 176 -11.08 -15.80 -2.06
C SER A 176 -12.58 -15.51 -1.84
N SER A 177 -12.94 -14.61 -0.92
CA SER A 177 -14.27 -14.00 -0.83
C SER A 177 -14.22 -12.62 -1.53
N SER A 178 -15.32 -12.11 -2.09
CA SER A 178 -15.43 -10.72 -2.58
C SER A 178 -16.41 -9.90 -1.77
N CYS A 179 -16.21 -8.59 -1.78
CA CYS A 179 -17.26 -7.65 -1.44
C CYS A 179 -18.20 -7.45 -2.64
N ASP A 180 -19.47 -7.83 -2.50
CA ASP A 180 -20.51 -7.48 -3.49
C ASP A 180 -20.94 -6.01 -3.31
N ARG A 181 -21.68 -5.44 -4.27
CA ARG A 181 -22.20 -4.06 -4.29
C ARG A 181 -23.03 -3.66 -3.07
N VAL A 182 -23.44 -4.63 -2.25
CA VAL A 182 -24.21 -4.45 -1.01
C VAL A 182 -23.33 -4.54 0.25
N GLY A 183 -22.01 -4.70 0.12
CA GLY A 183 -21.08 -4.77 1.24
C GLY A 183 -21.09 -6.10 2.00
N THR A 184 -21.55 -7.17 1.37
CA THR A 184 -21.57 -8.53 1.93
C THR A 184 -20.45 -9.39 1.33
N ASN A 185 -19.88 -10.28 2.16
CA ASN A 185 -18.88 -11.25 1.69
C ASN A 185 -19.59 -12.34 0.87
N THR A 186 -19.27 -12.43 -0.40
CA THR A 186 -19.68 -13.53 -1.28
C THR A 186 -18.49 -14.46 -1.52
N PRO A 187 -18.58 -15.78 -1.24
CA PRO A 187 -17.52 -16.71 -1.59
C PRO A 187 -17.34 -16.75 -3.11
N PHE A 188 -16.13 -16.60 -3.63
CA PHE A 188 -15.87 -16.98 -5.02
C PHE A 188 -15.90 -18.50 -5.08
N SER A 189 -16.98 -19.06 -5.64
CA SER A 189 -16.90 -20.38 -6.24
C SER A 189 -16.48 -20.19 -7.69
N VAL A 190 -15.28 -20.64 -8.04
CA VAL A 190 -15.01 -20.95 -9.44
C VAL A 190 -15.97 -22.09 -9.74
N ALA A 191 -17.05 -21.81 -10.48
CA ALA A 191 -17.84 -22.87 -11.07
C ALA A 191 -16.82 -23.74 -11.82
N ALA A 192 -16.65 -24.99 -11.38
CA ALA A 192 -15.77 -25.94 -12.03
C ALA A 192 -16.07 -25.84 -13.53
N PHE A 193 -15.06 -25.50 -14.33
CA PHE A 193 -15.20 -25.42 -15.78
C PHE A 193 -15.52 -26.85 -16.25
N THR A 194 -16.81 -27.18 -16.33
CA THR A 194 -17.30 -28.46 -16.80
C THR A 194 -17.12 -28.48 -18.31
N GLY A 195 -15.91 -28.87 -18.72
CA GLY A 195 -15.59 -29.49 -20.00
C GLY A 195 -16.26 -28.91 -21.24
N GLY A 196 -15.70 -27.83 -21.79
CA GLY A 196 -15.77 -27.53 -23.22
C GLY A 196 -14.43 -27.88 -23.88
N PRO A 197 -14.39 -28.46 -25.09
CA PRO A 197 -13.17 -29.02 -25.66
C PRO A 197 -12.14 -27.92 -25.94
N ILE A 198 -11.00 -27.99 -25.26
CA ILE A 198 -9.83 -27.17 -25.55
C ILE A 198 -9.22 -27.69 -26.85
N ARG A 199 -9.55 -27.07 -27.98
CA ARG A 199 -8.73 -27.17 -29.19
C ARG A 199 -7.61 -26.14 -29.07
N GLY A 200 -6.38 -26.64 -28.93
CA GLY A 200 -5.18 -25.92 -29.34
C GLY A 200 -4.35 -25.31 -28.21
N ALA A 201 -3.62 -26.15 -27.48
CA ALA A 201 -2.32 -25.76 -26.92
C ALA A 201 -1.46 -27.02 -26.86
N GLN A 202 -0.58 -27.19 -27.86
CA GLN A 202 0.45 -28.23 -27.81
C GLN A 202 1.53 -27.79 -26.84
N VAL A 203 1.59 -28.44 -25.68
CA VAL A 203 2.75 -28.39 -24.79
C VAL A 203 3.77 -29.38 -25.33
N ARG A 204 4.86 -28.86 -25.92
CA ARG A 204 6.05 -29.66 -26.22
C ARG A 204 6.83 -29.86 -24.93
N ILE A 205 6.89 -31.11 -24.47
CA ILE A 205 7.85 -31.54 -23.46
C ILE A 205 9.16 -31.82 -24.23
N LEU A 206 10.21 -31.05 -23.92
CA LEU A 206 11.57 -31.40 -24.33
C LEU A 206 12.06 -32.50 -23.37
N ALA A 207 12.58 -33.57 -23.97
CA ALA A 207 13.09 -34.76 -23.31
C ALA A 207 14.34 -34.48 -22.46
#